data_AF-A0A811VE80-F1
#
_entry.id   AF-A0A811VE80-F1
#
_cell.length_a   1.000
_cell.length_b   1.000
_cell.length_c   1.000
_cell.angle_alpha   90.00
_cell.angle_beta   90.00
_cell.angle_gamma   90.00
#
_symmetry.space_group_name_H-M   'P 1'
#
loop_
_entity.id
_entity.type
_entity.pdbx_description
1 polymer ?
#
loop_
_entity_poly.entity_id
_entity_poly.type
_entity_poly.pdbx_seq_one_letter_code
_entity_poly.pdbx_strand_id
1 'polypeptide(L)'
;MSLLNKIIYYQQPFVEHLVSTWLQPLPFPTILKVIVSSVLALFILLPIIYPAVIFIWSYAEIQYIFENHYGIEFPEKLNVLGYLQRLYSFRIVNERYNLFLVLYLERWRIVGTAIASTVDYIRLALCLLFSP
;
A
#
# COMPACT_ATOMS: atom_id res chain seq x y z
N MET A 1 9.54 -29.27 2.65
CA MET A 1 9.52 -28.00 1.89
C MET A 1 9.55 -26.85 2.89
N SER A 2 10.57 -25.98 2.84
CA SER A 2 10.75 -24.86 3.78
C SER A 2 9.56 -23.89 3.73
N LEU A 3 9.24 -23.21 4.83
CA LEU A 3 8.19 -22.18 4.91
C LEU A 3 8.39 -21.09 3.84
N LEU A 4 9.64 -20.69 3.60
CA LEU A 4 9.98 -19.74 2.54
C LEU A 4 9.60 -20.27 1.15
N ASN A 5 9.85 -21.55 0.87
CA ASN A 5 9.51 -22.15 -0.42
C ASN A 5 8.00 -22.25 -0.62
N LYS A 6 7.22 -22.42 0.46
CA LYS A 6 5.75 -22.38 0.38
C LYS A 6 5.26 -20.96 0.09
N ILE A 7 5.81 -19.95 0.75
CA ILE A 7 5.44 -18.54 0.52
C ILE A 7 5.75 -18.13 -0.92
N ILE A 8 6.94 -18.45 -1.40
CA ILE A 8 7.35 -18.18 -2.80
C ILE A 8 6.39 -18.87 -3.77
N TYR A 9 6.07 -20.14 -3.54
CA TYR A 9 5.13 -20.89 -4.38
C TYR A 9 3.73 -20.25 -4.45
N TYR A 10 3.20 -19.78 -3.33
CA TYR A 10 1.90 -19.10 -3.31
C TYR A 10 1.95 -17.66 -3.87
N GLN A 11 3.11 -17.00 -3.81
CA GLN A 11 3.28 -15.65 -4.36
C GLN A 11 3.54 -15.62 -5.88
N GLN A 12 4.13 -16.69 -6.41
CA GLN A 12 4.46 -16.85 -7.82
C GLN A 12 3.34 -16.44 -8.80
N PRO A 13 2.08 -16.89 -8.67
CA PRO A 13 1.03 -16.51 -9.61
C PRO A 13 0.75 -14.99 -9.63
N PHE A 14 0.83 -14.31 -8.48
CA PHE A 14 0.59 -12.87 -8.42
C PHE A 14 1.69 -12.08 -9.13
N VAL A 15 2.93 -12.54 -9.02
CA VAL A 15 4.07 -11.94 -9.71
C VAL A 15 3.97 -12.17 -11.22
N GLU A 16 3.63 -13.40 -11.64
CA GLU A 16 3.41 -13.73 -13.06
C GLU A 16 2.23 -12.94 -13.67
N HIS A 17 1.14 -12.76 -12.93
CA HIS A 17 0.03 -11.91 -13.34
C HIS A 17 0.40 -10.43 -13.45
N LEU A 18 1.25 -9.93 -12.54
CA LEU A 18 1.74 -8.56 -12.60
C LEU A 18 2.60 -8.34 -13.84
N VAL A 19 3.53 -9.25 -14.12
CA VAL A 19 4.40 -9.19 -15.30
C VAL A 19 3.58 -9.28 -16.60
N SER A 20 2.66 -10.24 -16.68
CA SER A 20 1.81 -10.42 -17.87
C SER A 20 0.89 -9.24 -18.13
N THR A 21 0.38 -8.57 -17.11
CA THR A 21 -0.45 -7.34 -17.25
C THR A 21 0.32 -6.24 -17.98
N TRP A 22 1.62 -6.09 -17.71
CA TRP A 22 2.46 -5.10 -18.37
C TRP A 22 2.93 -5.54 -19.77
N LEU A 23 3.14 -6.85 -19.99
CA LEU A 23 3.56 -7.40 -21.28
C LEU A 23 2.40 -7.54 -22.29
N GLN A 24 1.15 -7.64 -21.86
CA GLN A 24 0.01 -7.80 -22.77
C GLN A 24 -0.21 -6.55 -23.66
N PRO A 25 -0.18 -6.72 -25.00
CA PRO A 25 -0.48 -5.65 -25.94
C PRO A 25 -2.00 -5.55 -26.17
N LEU A 26 -2.75 -4.96 -25.22
CA LEU A 26 -4.21 -4.74 -25.39
C LEU A 26 -4.70 -3.36 -24.87
N PRO A 27 -5.81 -2.84 -25.42
CA PRO A 27 -6.17 -1.41 -25.57
C PRO A 27 -6.76 -0.78 -24.30
N PHE A 28 -6.35 -1.26 -23.13
CA PHE A 28 -6.80 -0.69 -21.86
C PHE A 28 -6.03 0.60 -21.54
N PRO A 29 -6.71 1.66 -21.06
CA PRO A 29 -6.03 2.85 -20.55
C PRO A 29 -5.07 2.43 -19.43
N THR A 30 -3.86 2.99 -19.43
CA THR A 30 -2.80 2.68 -18.44
C THR A 30 -3.30 2.71 -16.99
N ILE A 31 -4.28 3.55 -16.69
CA ILE A 31 -4.92 3.68 -15.38
C ILE A 31 -5.43 2.33 -14.86
N LEU A 32 -6.05 1.50 -15.71
CA LEU A 32 -6.56 0.19 -15.29
C LEU A 32 -5.41 -0.79 -15.01
N LYS A 33 -4.32 -0.74 -15.78
CA LYS A 33 -3.11 -1.53 -15.50
C LYS A 33 -2.48 -1.12 -14.16
N VAL A 34 -2.46 0.18 -13.88
CA VAL A 34 -1.98 0.71 -12.58
C VAL A 34 -2.85 0.19 -11.44
N ILE A 35 -4.17 0.29 -11.53
CA ILE A 35 -5.10 -0.22 -10.50
C ILE A 35 -4.89 -1.72 -10.26
N VAL A 36 -4.85 -2.52 -11.33
CA VAL A 36 -4.62 -3.98 -11.24
C VAL A 36 -3.26 -4.26 -10.60
N SER A 37 -2.21 -3.53 -10.99
CA SER A 37 -0.88 -3.69 -10.40
C SER A 37 -0.84 -3.32 -8.91
N SER A 38 -1.59 -2.29 -8.48
CA SER A 38 -1.70 -1.91 -7.07
C SER A 38 -2.41 -2.98 -6.24
N VAL A 39 -3.47 -3.58 -6.78
CA VAL A 39 -4.19 -4.70 -6.13
C VAL A 39 -3.28 -5.93 -6.02
N LEU A 40 -2.56 -6.29 -7.09
CA LEU A 40 -1.61 -7.40 -7.07
C LEU A 40 -0.46 -7.16 -6.08
N ALA A 41 0.06 -5.94 -6.00
CA ALA A 41 1.10 -5.57 -5.03
C ALA A 41 0.62 -5.74 -3.57
N LEU A 42 -0.65 -5.40 -3.27
CA LEU A 42 -1.24 -5.66 -1.96
C LEU A 42 -1.29 -7.16 -1.64
N PHE A 43 -1.70 -8.00 -2.60
CA PHE A 43 -1.70 -9.46 -2.40
C PHE A 43 -0.30 -10.04 -2.20
N ILE A 44 0.70 -9.53 -2.92
CA ILE A 44 2.10 -9.94 -2.76
C ILE A 44 2.61 -9.57 -1.36
N LEU A 45 2.23 -8.39 -0.83
CA LEU A 45 2.64 -7.93 0.51
C LEU A 45 1.81 -8.53 1.66
N LEU A 46 0.65 -9.13 1.37
CA LEU A 46 -0.27 -9.68 2.36
C LEU A 46 0.39 -10.64 3.38
N PRO A 47 1.32 -11.55 2.98
CA PRO A 47 2.00 -12.44 3.93
C PRO A 47 2.86 -11.72 4.97
N ILE A 48 3.24 -10.46 4.72
CA ILE A 48 4.00 -9.62 5.66
C ILE A 48 3.05 -8.73 6.45
N ILE A 49 2.07 -8.11 5.77
CA ILE A 49 1.11 -7.20 6.39
C ILE A 49 0.25 -7.94 7.41
N TYR A 50 -0.24 -9.14 7.09
CA TYR A 50 -1.18 -9.86 7.94
C TYR A 50 -0.60 -10.24 9.31
N PRO A 51 0.61 -10.87 9.41
CA PRO A 51 1.23 -11.12 10.72
C PRO A 51 1.56 -9.84 11.49
N ALA A 52 2.00 -8.78 10.81
CA ALA A 52 2.31 -7.52 11.45
C ALA A 52 1.07 -6.89 12.11
N VAL A 53 -0.08 -6.90 11.41
CA VAL A 53 -1.35 -6.40 11.96
C VAL A 53 -1.78 -7.21 13.18
N ILE A 54 -1.73 -8.54 13.11
CA ILE A 54 -2.07 -9.40 14.25
C ILE A 54 -1.18 -9.10 15.46
N PHE A 55 0.13 -8.96 15.23
CA PHE A 55 1.08 -8.68 16.29
C PHE A 55 0.83 -7.32 16.96
N ILE A 56 0.59 -6.28 16.17
CA ILE A 56 0.30 -4.94 16.69
C ILE A 56 -1.01 -4.95 17.50
N TRP A 57 -2.03 -5.63 16.99
CA TRP A 57 -3.34 -5.70 17.64
C TRP A 57 -3.27 -6.46 18.96
N SER A 58 -2.67 -7.66 18.97
CA SER A 58 -2.53 -8.45 20.19
C SER A 58 -1.67 -7.74 21.23
N TYR A 59 -0.61 -7.05 20.81
CA TYR A 59 0.20 -6.23 21.69
C TYR A 59 -0.61 -5.09 22.31
N ALA A 60 -1.41 -4.38 21.51
CA ALA A 60 -2.27 -3.31 22.01
C ALA A 60 -3.32 -3.80 23.02
N GLU A 61 -3.94 -4.96 22.78
CA GLU A 61 -4.88 -5.56 23.74
C GLU A 61 -4.22 -5.90 25.08
N ILE A 62 -3.04 -6.52 25.03
CA ILE A 62 -2.26 -6.82 26.24
C ILE A 62 -1.93 -5.52 26.97
N GLN A 63 -1.41 -4.53 26.24
CA GLN A 63 -1.04 -3.24 26.82
C GLN A 63 -2.24 -2.58 27.53
N TYR A 64 -3.42 -2.59 26.89
CA TYR A 64 -4.66 -2.06 27.44
C TYR A 64 -5.09 -2.77 28.74
N ILE A 65 -5.02 -4.11 28.77
CA ILE A 65 -5.38 -4.89 29.97
C ILE A 65 -4.43 -4.58 31.13
N PHE A 66 -3.12 -4.54 30.86
CA PHE A 66 -2.11 -4.29 31.88
C PHE A 66 -2.18 -2.88 32.46
N GLU A 67 -2.40 -1.86 31.63
CA GLU A 67 -2.57 -0.49 32.10
C GLU A 67 -3.86 -0.33 32.91
N ASN A 68 -4.98 -0.87 32.42
CA ASN A 68 -6.29 -0.61 33.01
C ASN A 68 -6.64 -1.51 34.22
N HIS A 69 -6.17 -2.77 34.25
CA HIS A 69 -6.47 -3.70 35.34
C HIS A 69 -5.36 -3.80 36.38
N TYR A 70 -4.10 -3.69 35.96
CA TYR A 70 -2.95 -3.91 36.86
C TYR A 70 -2.21 -2.61 37.21
N GLY A 71 -2.56 -1.47 36.59
CA GLY A 71 -1.92 -0.18 36.84
C GLY A 71 -0.44 -0.15 36.45
N ILE A 72 -0.01 -1.03 35.55
CA ILE A 72 1.37 -1.11 35.10
C ILE A 72 1.54 -0.15 33.91
N GLU A 73 2.31 0.91 34.11
CA GLU A 73 2.63 1.86 33.05
C GLU A 73 3.71 1.30 32.12
N PHE A 74 3.45 1.31 30.81
CA PHE A 74 4.45 0.95 29.81
C PHE A 74 5.37 2.14 29.49
N PRO A 75 6.68 1.90 29.31
CA PRO A 75 7.60 2.96 28.91
C PRO A 75 7.23 3.53 27.55
N GLU A 76 7.43 4.84 27.34
CA GLU A 76 6.96 5.57 26.14
C GLU A 76 7.35 4.91 24.80
N LYS A 77 8.53 4.28 24.72
CA LYS A 77 9.01 3.61 23.50
C LYS A 77 8.22 2.35 23.13
N LEU A 78 7.53 1.76 24.10
CA LEU A 78 6.73 0.55 23.96
C LEU A 78 5.23 0.87 24.05
N ASN A 79 4.85 2.14 24.24
CA ASN A 79 3.46 2.53 24.36
C ASN A 79 2.81 2.68 22.97
N VAL A 80 2.35 1.56 22.41
CA VAL A 80 1.70 1.50 21.10
C VAL A 80 0.33 2.18 21.16
N LEU A 81 -0.44 1.98 22.24
CA LEU A 81 -1.78 2.57 22.39
C LEU A 81 -1.75 4.11 22.43
N GLY A 82 -0.86 4.67 23.24
CA GLY A 82 -0.64 6.10 23.37
C GLY A 82 -0.11 6.72 22.08
N TYR A 83 0.76 6.01 21.35
CA TYR A 83 1.21 6.45 20.03
C TYR A 83 0.05 6.47 19.02
N LEU A 84 -0.79 5.43 18.98
CA LEU A 84 -1.98 5.38 18.12
C LEU A 84 -2.96 6.51 18.45
N GLN A 85 -3.19 6.79 19.73
CA GLN A 85 -4.05 7.88 20.18
C GLN A 85 -3.49 9.26 19.81
N ARG A 86 -2.17 9.45 19.91
CA ARG A 86 -1.49 10.67 19.46
C ARG A 86 -1.60 10.86 17.95
N LEU A 87 -1.44 9.80 17.17
CA LEU A 87 -1.64 9.85 15.72
C LEU A 87 -3.09 10.19 15.35
N TYR A 88 -4.06 9.59 16.04
CA TYR A 88 -5.49 9.83 15.80
C TYR A 88 -5.87 11.27 16.13
N SER A 89 -5.43 11.79 17.27
CA SER A 89 -5.68 13.18 17.69
C SER A 89 -4.99 14.21 16.79
N PHE A 90 -3.76 13.94 16.33
CA PHE A 90 -3.06 14.81 15.38
C PHE A 90 -3.85 14.96 14.06
N ARG A 91 -4.46 13.86 13.58
CA ARG A 91 -5.21 13.84 12.32
C ARG A 91 -6.54 14.59 12.38
N ILE A 92 -7.20 14.62 13.54
CA ILE A 92 -8.55 15.21 13.69
C ILE A 92 -8.51 16.71 13.99
N VAL A 93 -7.43 17.22 14.61
CA VAL A 93 -7.42 18.59 15.16
C VAL A 93 -6.77 19.63 14.23
N ASN A 94 -5.95 19.23 13.25
CA ASN A 94 -5.14 20.18 12.49
C ASN A 94 -5.69 20.47 11.09
N GLU A 95 -6.55 21.49 10.97
CA GLU A 95 -7.11 21.95 9.69
C GLU A 95 -6.02 22.32 8.65
N ARG A 96 -4.89 22.88 9.12
CA ARG A 96 -3.76 23.22 8.24
C ARG A 96 -3.09 21.98 7.65
N TYR A 97 -3.00 20.91 8.45
CA TYR A 97 -2.47 19.62 7.99
C TYR A 97 -3.42 18.96 6.98
N ASN A 98 -4.73 19.09 7.18
CA ASN A 98 -5.72 18.57 6.24
C ASN A 98 -5.64 19.31 4.89
N LEU A 99 -5.51 20.64 4.92
CA LEU A 99 -5.31 21.45 3.72
C LEU A 99 -4.00 21.08 3.00
N PHE A 100 -2.91 20.90 3.74
CA PHE A 100 -1.65 20.39 3.18
C PHE A 100 -1.82 19.02 2.51
N LEU A 101 -2.50 18.07 3.16
CA LEU A 101 -2.76 16.75 2.60
C LEU A 101 -3.56 16.82 1.30
N VAL A 102 -4.62 17.63 1.25
CA VAL A 102 -5.43 17.80 0.04
C VAL A 102 -4.59 18.34 -1.10
N LEU A 103 -3.84 19.43 -0.89
CA LEU A 103 -2.97 20.01 -1.92
C LEU A 103 -1.87 19.03 -2.36
N TYR A 104 -1.31 18.27 -1.42
CA TYR A 104 -0.28 17.29 -1.70
C TYR A 104 -0.83 16.13 -2.54
N LEU A 105 -1.98 15.57 -2.17
CA LEU A 105 -2.65 14.52 -2.94
C LEU A 105 -3.05 15.00 -4.33
N GLU A 106 -3.52 16.23 -4.46
CA GLU A 106 -3.89 16.81 -5.75
C GLU A 106 -2.68 16.97 -6.68
N ARG A 107 -1.54 17.41 -6.14
CA ARG A 107 -0.28 17.46 -6.89
C ARG A 107 0.14 16.08 -7.40
N TRP A 108 0.09 15.06 -6.55
CA TRP A 108 0.46 13.70 -6.93
C TRP A 108 -0.55 13.07 -7.90
N ARG A 109 -1.84 13.43 -7.81
CA ARG A 109 -2.83 13.07 -8.83
C ARG A 109 -2.43 13.60 -10.20
N ILE A 110 -2.07 14.89 -10.29
CA ILE A 110 -1.65 15.52 -11.56
C ILE A 110 -0.39 14.84 -12.12
N VAL A 111 0.61 14.59 -11.28
CA VAL A 111 1.84 13.88 -11.69
C VAL A 111 1.51 12.46 -12.17
N GLY A 112 0.66 11.73 -11.45
CA GLY A 112 0.23 10.39 -11.85
C GLY A 112 -0.49 10.38 -13.20
N THR A 113 -1.38 11.35 -13.44
CA THR A 113 -2.07 11.50 -14.74
C THR A 113 -1.11 11.85 -15.87
N ALA A 114 -0.10 12.69 -15.59
CA ALA A 114 0.92 13.04 -16.58
C ALA A 114 1.75 11.81 -16.96
N ILE A 115 2.24 11.05 -15.99
CA ILE A 115 3.00 9.81 -16.24
C ILE A 115 2.16 8.79 -17.03
N ALA A 116 0.89 8.59 -16.65
CA ALA A 116 -0.01 7.70 -17.38
C ALA A 116 -0.17 8.14 -18.84
N SER A 117 -0.40 9.44 -19.08
CA SER A 117 -0.52 9.97 -20.44
C SER A 117 0.76 9.81 -21.26
N THR A 118 1.93 10.02 -20.66
CA THR A 118 3.23 9.84 -21.34
C THR A 118 3.42 8.38 -21.77
N VAL A 119 3.09 7.42 -20.90
CA VAL A 119 3.15 6.00 -21.23
C VAL A 119 2.18 5.65 -22.35
N ASP A 120 0.97 6.20 -22.34
CA ASP A 120 -0.01 6.00 -23.41
C ASP A 120 0.48 6.58 -24.75
N TYR A 121 1.10 7.77 -24.76
CA TYR A 121 1.67 8.37 -25.97
C TYR A 121 2.87 7.60 -26.53
N ILE A 122 3.80 7.16 -25.67
CA ILE A 122 4.94 6.32 -26.08
C ILE A 122 4.42 5.02 -26.70
N ARG A 123 3.38 4.42 -26.08
CA ARG A 123 2.76 3.21 -26.60
C ARG A 123 2.10 3.43 -27.96
N LEU A 124 1.35 4.52 -28.13
CA LEU A 124 0.76 4.90 -29.41
C LEU A 124 1.84 5.05 -30.48
N ALA A 125 2.93 5.75 -30.17
CA ALA A 125 4.04 5.97 -31.09
C ALA A 125 4.71 4.64 -31.50
N LEU A 126 4.91 3.71 -30.57
CA LEU A 126 5.43 2.37 -30.86
C LEU A 126 4.47 1.57 -31.73
N CYS A 127 3.16 1.60 -31.47
CA CYS A 127 2.17 0.93 -32.32
C CYS A 127 2.15 1.48 -33.75
N LEU A 128 2.34 2.79 -33.95
CA LEU A 128 2.43 3.39 -35.28
C LEU A 128 3.73 3.02 -36.00
N LEU A 129 4.85 2.93 -35.27
CA LEU A 129 6.16 2.55 -35.83
C LEU A 129 6.25 1.07 -36.24
N PHE A 130 5.54 0.20 -35.52
CA PHE A 130 5.53 -1.26 -35.76
C PHE A 130 4.24 -1.75 -36.42
N SER A 131 3.37 -0.85 -36.89
CA SER A 131 2.29 -1.21 -37.81
C SER A 131 2.87 -1.44 -39.21
N PRO A 132 2.60 -2.58 -39.86
CA PRO A 132 3.02 -2.82 -41.25
C PRO A 132 2.38 -1.82 -42.22
#